data_AF-A0A7S2CH50-F1
#
_entry.id   AF-A0A7S2CH50-F1
#
_cell.length_a   1.000
_cell.length_b   1.000
_cell.length_c   1.000
_cell.angle_alpha   90.00
_cell.angle_beta   90.00
_cell.angle_gamma   90.00
#
_symmetry.space_group_name_H-M   'P 1'
#
loop_
_entity.id
_entity.type
_entity.pdbx_description
1 polymer ?
#
loop_
_entity_poly.entity_id
_entity_poly.type
_entity_poly.pdbx_seq_one_letter_code
_entity_poly.pdbx_strand_id
1 'polypeptide(L)'
;ARVKEERPRSSITIMNSIVAALAALALVVPARAQDGGVARVKEEPDYVKRLPFKPKLFEPVDAEDAEQHIKAAQEHGDAAPNYFQVGEEMLMLPEVFSNLDDAAVKQDFPHEGNAAEEEASRSSRWWGRLYIDGWPQTVQYMRAHFGEPPPAGLRPMILADPPDACAAVLNNAEEIKKYDAIVVAKRGTCTFGTKGKNVLASGGAALVIVNNEPGNMHAPGPDAHDLKLSVSMVAEDEGNLLISSMEKGMALMAAMVPIHCAAQSETVQTMDLCRGSTEADRAIANSIIEGGWVKGLPGDAKHEYLQATFGTKIPTAKKYEIVHASPPNACNEGSELLDNAEQVAGKAVVIERGGCQFLEKAMKAWSSNASMVIIVNSETSINRYGCEPRWKGLKVDIPALMVTDKGGEALKLMKGKIVEFPASPKVRKDTWLKIDSYRDTTGWAKKKSEQKMQLKQLRTEHAEWPDRIAAINMGYGFKTNGPVPPHGEEL
;
A
#
# COMPACT_ATOMS: atom_id res chain seq x y z
N ALA A 1 71.36 -3.41 16.90
CA ALA A 1 71.02 -3.64 15.48
C ALA A 1 70.67 -5.11 15.28
N ARG A 2 69.38 -5.46 15.43
CA ARG A 2 68.87 -6.80 15.12
C ARG A 2 67.50 -6.61 14.47
N VAL A 3 67.45 -7.01 13.21
CA VAL A 3 66.29 -6.87 12.33
C VAL A 3 65.35 -8.04 12.62
N LYS A 4 64.18 -7.67 13.17
CA LYS A 4 62.80 -8.16 12.96
C LYS A 4 62.58 -9.67 12.84
N GLU A 5 62.01 -10.28 13.89
CA GLU A 5 60.56 -10.45 14.17
C GLU A 5 59.98 -11.61 13.34
N GLU A 6 59.98 -12.83 13.89
CA GLU A 6 58.90 -13.41 14.70
C GLU A 6 57.51 -13.32 14.05
N ARG A 7 57.06 -14.47 13.51
CA ARG A 7 55.66 -14.72 13.13
C ARG A 7 54.94 -15.37 14.32
N PRO A 8 53.85 -14.76 14.83
CA PRO A 8 52.85 -15.49 15.57
C PRO A 8 51.60 -15.77 14.71
N ARG A 9 50.89 -16.82 15.14
CA ARG A 9 49.68 -17.39 14.55
C ARG A 9 48.49 -16.43 14.63
N SER A 10 47.71 -16.36 13.55
CA SER A 10 46.29 -16.04 13.60
C SER A 10 45.53 -16.59 12.39
N SER A 11 44.54 -17.44 12.70
CA SER A 11 43.17 -17.55 12.16
C SER A 11 42.85 -17.45 10.66
N ILE A 12 42.10 -18.48 10.23
CA ILE A 12 41.00 -18.50 9.24
C ILE A 12 41.42 -18.25 7.78
N THR A 13 41.21 -19.25 6.91
CA THR A 13 40.36 -19.12 5.70
C THR A 13 40.22 -20.47 5.00
N ILE A 14 39.00 -20.67 4.52
CA ILE A 14 38.42 -21.77 3.76
C ILE A 14 39.09 -21.89 2.37
N MET A 15 39.58 -23.09 2.04
CA MET A 15 39.96 -23.60 0.71
C MET A 15 39.93 -25.14 0.85
N ASN A 16 39.52 -26.00 -0.07
CA ASN A 16 39.14 -25.93 -1.47
C ASN A 16 38.55 -27.32 -1.82
N SER A 17 37.70 -27.40 -2.85
CA SER A 17 37.51 -28.49 -3.84
C SER A 17 36.11 -28.26 -4.44
N ILE A 18 35.85 -27.78 -5.67
CA ILE A 18 36.44 -27.98 -7.00
C ILE A 18 36.67 -29.47 -7.32
N VAL A 19 36.01 -29.89 -8.41
CA VAL A 19 36.00 -31.17 -9.13
C VAL A 19 34.95 -32.20 -8.68
N ALA A 20 33.76 -32.12 -9.29
CA ALA A 20 33.09 -33.27 -9.91
C ALA A 20 31.98 -32.76 -10.85
N ALA A 21 32.39 -32.42 -12.08
CA ALA A 21 31.51 -32.34 -13.24
C ALA A 21 31.55 -33.69 -13.98
N LEU A 22 30.46 -33.98 -14.72
CA LEU A 22 30.22 -35.09 -15.66
C LEU A 22 29.57 -36.35 -15.07
N ALA A 23 28.24 -36.45 -15.24
CA ALA A 23 27.60 -37.44 -16.11
C ALA A 23 26.07 -37.45 -15.94
N ALA A 24 25.34 -36.83 -16.87
CA ALA A 24 24.02 -37.26 -17.35
C ALA A 24 23.60 -36.34 -18.50
N LEU A 25 24.28 -36.53 -19.63
CA LEU A 25 23.91 -36.03 -20.93
C LEU A 25 22.73 -36.89 -21.42
N ALA A 26 21.52 -36.33 -21.48
CA ALA A 26 20.39 -36.93 -22.19
C ALA A 26 19.83 -35.90 -23.18
N LEU A 27 20.39 -35.97 -24.39
CA LEU A 27 19.74 -35.75 -25.69
C LEU A 27 18.74 -34.58 -25.78
N VAL A 28 19.29 -33.40 -26.03
CA VAL A 28 18.60 -32.36 -26.78
C VAL A 28 18.39 -32.87 -28.21
N VAL A 29 17.17 -33.31 -28.52
CA VAL A 29 16.70 -33.41 -29.90
C VAL A 29 16.41 -31.97 -30.36
N PRO A 30 16.96 -31.51 -31.49
CA PRO A 30 16.59 -30.20 -32.01
C PRO A 30 15.14 -30.28 -32.46
N ALA A 31 14.27 -29.47 -31.84
CA ALA A 31 12.93 -29.24 -32.36
C ALA A 31 13.10 -28.61 -33.74
N ARG A 32 12.89 -29.46 -34.74
CA ARG A 32 12.80 -29.17 -36.16
C ARG A 32 11.86 -27.98 -36.34
N ALA A 33 12.33 -26.96 -37.07
CA ALA A 33 11.47 -25.93 -37.63
C ALA A 33 10.35 -26.64 -38.40
N GLN A 34 9.14 -26.62 -37.85
CA GLN A 34 7.91 -26.96 -38.54
C GLN A 34 7.18 -25.64 -38.78
N ASP A 35 7.17 -25.28 -40.06
CA ASP A 35 6.15 -24.56 -40.82
C ASP A 35 5.27 -23.52 -40.11
N GLY A 36 5.24 -22.34 -40.75
CA GLY A 36 4.37 -21.21 -40.46
C GLY A 36 3.03 -21.56 -39.82
N GLY A 37 2.99 -21.45 -38.50
CA GLY A 37 1.76 -21.44 -37.73
C GLY A 37 1.10 -20.08 -37.90
N VAL A 38 0.24 -19.96 -38.92
CA VAL A 38 -0.84 -18.98 -38.93
C VAL A 38 -1.46 -18.98 -37.54
N ALA A 39 -1.53 -17.80 -36.91
CA ALA A 39 -2.26 -17.63 -35.66
C ALA A 39 -3.58 -18.40 -35.77
N ARG A 40 -3.82 -19.37 -34.88
CA ARG A 40 -5.15 -19.95 -34.77
C ARG A 40 -6.07 -18.81 -34.37
N VAL A 41 -6.71 -18.21 -35.37
CA VAL A 41 -7.91 -17.42 -35.22
C VAL A 41 -8.82 -18.30 -34.37
N LYS A 42 -9.06 -17.89 -33.12
CA LYS A 42 -10.10 -18.54 -32.31
C LYS A 42 -11.34 -18.58 -33.18
N GLU A 43 -11.90 -19.77 -33.38
CA GLU A 43 -13.09 -19.94 -34.20
C GLU A 43 -14.11 -18.86 -33.85
N GLU A 44 -14.70 -18.21 -34.88
CA GLU A 44 -15.78 -17.26 -34.68
C GLU A 44 -16.83 -17.88 -33.74
N PRO A 45 -17.24 -17.17 -32.68
CA PRO A 45 -18.24 -17.68 -31.75
C PRO A 45 -19.53 -18.00 -32.52
N ASP A 46 -20.21 -19.05 -32.07
CA ASP A 46 -21.24 -19.75 -32.84
C ASP A 46 -22.41 -18.85 -33.27
N TYR A 47 -22.71 -17.77 -32.53
CA TYR A 47 -23.73 -16.80 -32.91
C TYR A 47 -23.35 -15.97 -34.17
N VAL A 48 -22.07 -15.61 -34.35
CA VAL A 48 -21.57 -14.87 -35.54
C VAL A 48 -21.72 -15.71 -36.82
N LYS A 49 -21.69 -17.04 -36.68
CA LYS A 49 -21.87 -17.99 -37.79
C LYS A 49 -23.35 -18.16 -38.18
N ARG A 50 -24.30 -17.80 -37.31
CA ARG A 50 -25.73 -18.04 -37.47
C ARG A 50 -26.53 -16.79 -37.86
N LEU A 51 -25.96 -15.59 -37.69
CA LEU A 51 -26.61 -14.37 -38.16
C LEU A 51 -26.67 -14.33 -39.70
N PRO A 52 -27.81 -13.93 -40.30
CA PRO A 52 -27.96 -13.86 -41.76
C PRO A 52 -27.06 -12.79 -42.40
N PHE A 53 -26.58 -11.84 -41.60
CA PHE A 53 -25.57 -10.85 -41.90
C PHE A 53 -24.32 -11.20 -41.09
N LYS A 54 -23.13 -11.05 -41.69
CA LYS A 54 -21.84 -11.21 -41.00
C LYS A 54 -21.28 -9.82 -40.68
N PRO A 55 -21.81 -9.11 -39.66
CA PRO A 55 -21.26 -7.82 -39.27
C PRO A 55 -19.81 -8.06 -38.82
N LYS A 56 -18.89 -7.30 -39.40
CA LYS A 56 -17.49 -7.45 -39.05
C LYS A 56 -17.22 -6.69 -37.76
N LEU A 57 -16.61 -7.38 -36.81
CA LEU A 57 -16.20 -6.78 -35.54
C LEU A 57 -15.29 -5.57 -35.79
N PHE A 58 -15.54 -4.48 -35.06
CA PHE A 58 -14.77 -3.24 -35.13
C PHE A 58 -14.83 -2.49 -36.48
N GLU A 59 -15.70 -2.87 -37.41
CA GLU A 59 -16.03 -2.03 -38.57
C GLU A 59 -17.27 -1.20 -38.25
N PRO A 60 -17.23 0.14 -38.45
CA PRO A 60 -18.38 1.00 -38.22
C PRO A 60 -19.48 0.70 -39.24
N VAL A 61 -20.72 0.76 -38.77
CA VAL A 61 -21.96 0.65 -39.54
C VAL A 61 -22.87 1.83 -39.21
N ASP A 62 -23.87 2.13 -40.03
CA ASP A 62 -24.85 3.14 -39.66
C ASP A 62 -25.84 2.63 -38.60
N ALA A 63 -26.66 3.54 -38.06
CA ALA A 63 -27.62 3.21 -37.02
C ALA A 63 -28.74 2.26 -37.50
N GLU A 64 -29.09 2.31 -38.78
CA GLU A 64 -30.15 1.49 -39.37
C GLU A 64 -29.67 0.04 -39.52
N ASP A 65 -28.45 -0.15 -40.02
CA ASP A 65 -27.77 -1.43 -40.12
C ASP A 65 -27.59 -2.07 -38.73
N ALA A 66 -27.17 -1.29 -37.72
CA ALA A 66 -27.07 -1.77 -36.35
C ALA A 66 -28.43 -2.26 -35.79
N GLU A 67 -29.52 -1.54 -36.07
CA GLU A 67 -30.87 -1.93 -35.65
C GLU A 67 -31.34 -3.20 -36.35
N GLN A 68 -31.05 -3.36 -37.64
CA GLN A 68 -31.32 -4.59 -38.39
C GLN A 68 -30.54 -5.78 -37.80
N HIS A 69 -29.28 -5.56 -37.44
CA HIS A 69 -28.45 -6.58 -36.81
C HIS A 69 -29.01 -7.06 -35.47
N ILE A 70 -29.48 -6.12 -34.64
CA ILE A 70 -30.11 -6.42 -33.35
C ILE A 70 -31.42 -7.19 -33.55
N LYS A 71 -32.28 -6.75 -34.47
CA LYS A 71 -33.57 -7.39 -34.74
C LYS A 71 -33.41 -8.83 -35.19
N ALA A 72 -32.55 -9.11 -36.18
CA ALA A 72 -32.47 -10.49 -36.64
C ALA A 72 -31.72 -11.41 -35.66
N ALA A 73 -30.86 -10.89 -34.77
CA ALA A 73 -30.36 -11.70 -33.65
C ALA A 73 -31.50 -12.12 -32.70
N GLN A 74 -32.38 -11.18 -32.35
CA GLN A 74 -33.56 -11.47 -31.51
C GLN A 74 -34.53 -12.45 -32.17
N GLU A 75 -34.77 -12.34 -33.48
CA GLU A 75 -35.63 -13.26 -34.24
C GLU A 75 -35.10 -14.70 -34.27
N HIS A 76 -33.79 -14.89 -34.16
CA HIS A 76 -33.15 -16.20 -34.09
C HIS A 76 -33.00 -16.72 -32.65
N GLY A 77 -33.46 -15.96 -31.65
CA GLY A 77 -33.35 -16.30 -30.23
C GLY A 77 -31.93 -16.16 -29.67
N ASP A 78 -31.04 -15.45 -30.38
CA ASP A 78 -29.69 -15.13 -29.95
C ASP A 78 -29.66 -13.83 -29.13
N ALA A 79 -28.57 -13.62 -28.38
CA ALA A 79 -28.34 -12.34 -27.69
C ALA A 79 -28.13 -11.21 -28.71
N ALA A 80 -28.64 -10.02 -28.40
CA ALA A 80 -28.45 -8.86 -29.26
C ALA A 80 -26.94 -8.50 -29.34
N PRO A 81 -26.38 -8.23 -30.54
CA PRO A 81 -25.00 -7.81 -30.66
C PRO A 81 -24.77 -6.47 -29.95
N ASN A 82 -23.60 -6.31 -29.33
CA ASN A 82 -23.26 -5.12 -28.56
C ASN A 82 -22.79 -3.98 -29.48
N TYR A 83 -23.72 -3.12 -29.91
CA TYR A 83 -23.39 -1.90 -30.65
C TYR A 83 -23.17 -0.71 -29.73
N PHE A 84 -22.13 0.07 -30.02
CA PHE A 84 -21.81 1.32 -29.31
C PHE A 84 -21.74 2.48 -30.30
N GLN A 85 -22.29 3.64 -29.92
CA GLN A 85 -22.24 4.84 -30.75
C GLN A 85 -20.85 5.48 -30.68
N VAL A 86 -20.26 5.75 -31.85
CA VAL A 86 -18.98 6.47 -32.00
C VAL A 86 -19.19 7.57 -33.05
N GLY A 87 -19.47 8.79 -32.59
CA GLY A 87 -19.89 9.87 -33.47
C GLY A 87 -21.29 9.63 -34.05
N GLU A 88 -21.41 9.63 -35.38
CA GLU A 88 -22.65 9.32 -36.11
C GLU A 88 -22.78 7.84 -36.49
N GLU A 89 -21.74 7.04 -36.25
CA GLU A 89 -21.67 5.62 -36.61
C GLU A 89 -21.87 4.71 -35.38
N MET A 90 -22.18 3.44 -35.64
CA MET A 90 -22.31 2.38 -34.65
C MET A 90 -21.20 1.35 -34.85
N LEU A 91 -20.53 0.96 -33.77
CA LEU A 91 -19.47 -0.04 -33.78
C LEU A 91 -19.93 -1.30 -33.06
N MET A 92 -19.93 -2.43 -33.78
CA MET A 92 -20.18 -3.73 -33.16
C MET A 92 -18.93 -4.18 -32.40
N LEU A 93 -19.08 -4.30 -31.09
CA LEU A 93 -18.04 -4.86 -30.23
C LEU A 93 -18.38 -6.33 -29.94
N PRO A 94 -17.36 -7.20 -29.77
CA PRO A 94 -17.60 -8.60 -29.44
C PRO A 94 -18.40 -8.74 -28.13
N GLU A 95 -19.06 -9.88 -27.92
CA GLU A 95 -19.62 -10.20 -26.61
C GLU A 95 -18.53 -10.10 -25.54
N VAL A 96 -18.72 -9.15 -24.61
CA VAL A 96 -17.72 -8.78 -23.61
C VAL A 96 -17.88 -9.73 -22.43
N PHE A 97 -17.25 -10.91 -22.47
CA PHE A 97 -17.16 -11.73 -21.27
C PHE A 97 -16.19 -11.08 -20.29
N SER A 98 -16.70 -10.78 -19.10
CA SER A 98 -15.90 -10.34 -17.97
C SER A 98 -14.88 -11.42 -17.60
N ASN A 99 -13.61 -11.04 -17.44
CA ASN A 99 -12.57 -11.91 -16.86
C ASN A 99 -12.75 -12.13 -15.34
N LEU A 100 -13.80 -11.55 -14.74
CA LEU A 100 -14.13 -11.69 -13.33
C LEU A 100 -15.06 -12.87 -13.11
N ASP A 101 -14.77 -13.68 -12.10
CA ASP A 101 -15.54 -14.86 -11.73
C ASP A 101 -16.24 -14.66 -10.39
N ASP A 102 -17.54 -14.33 -10.44
CA ASP A 102 -18.37 -14.11 -9.25
C ASP A 102 -18.53 -15.38 -8.39
N ALA A 103 -18.43 -16.57 -9.00
CA ALA A 103 -18.54 -17.83 -8.26
C ALA A 103 -17.26 -18.08 -7.45
N ALA A 104 -16.08 -17.78 -8.02
CA ALA A 104 -14.82 -17.92 -7.31
C ALA A 104 -14.74 -17.05 -6.04
N VAL A 105 -15.38 -15.87 -6.04
CA VAL A 105 -15.40 -14.97 -4.88
C VAL A 105 -16.14 -15.55 -3.69
N LYS A 106 -17.09 -16.46 -3.92
CA LYS A 106 -17.92 -17.10 -2.89
C LYS A 106 -17.29 -18.38 -2.31
N GLN A 107 -16.18 -18.84 -2.87
CA GLN A 107 -15.46 -20.03 -2.38
C GLN A 107 -14.82 -19.76 -1.02
N ASP A 108 -14.56 -20.82 -0.24
CA ASP A 108 -13.81 -20.74 1.02
C ASP A 108 -12.33 -20.38 0.75
N PHE A 109 -11.60 -20.04 1.81
CA PHE A 109 -10.18 -19.79 1.74
C PHE A 109 -9.42 -21.01 1.19
N PRO A 110 -8.32 -20.79 0.43
CA PRO A 110 -7.43 -21.86 0.04
C PRO A 110 -6.77 -22.49 1.28
N HIS A 111 -6.45 -23.78 1.21
CA HIS A 111 -5.69 -24.46 2.26
C HIS A 111 -4.29 -23.85 2.38
N GLU A 112 -3.88 -23.53 3.60
CA GLU A 112 -2.58 -22.88 3.84
C GLU A 112 -1.43 -23.78 3.38
N GLY A 113 -0.54 -23.21 2.57
CA GLY A 113 0.59 -23.93 1.97
C GLY A 113 0.25 -24.69 0.69
N ASN A 114 -1.01 -24.72 0.25
CA ASN A 114 -1.38 -25.25 -1.06
C ASN A 114 -1.22 -24.18 -2.15
N ALA A 115 -0.04 -24.14 -2.77
CA ALA A 115 0.30 -23.13 -3.78
C ALA A 115 -0.67 -23.07 -4.97
N ALA A 116 -1.24 -24.20 -5.39
CA ALA A 116 -2.16 -24.23 -6.53
C ALA A 116 -3.52 -23.59 -6.19
N GLU A 117 -4.06 -23.90 -5.00
CA GLU A 117 -5.30 -23.27 -4.52
C GLU A 117 -5.10 -21.78 -4.22
N GLU A 118 -3.97 -21.42 -3.62
CA GLU A 118 -3.65 -20.02 -3.33
C GLU A 118 -3.52 -19.18 -4.61
N GLU A 119 -2.87 -19.71 -5.66
CA GLU A 119 -2.75 -19.02 -6.95
C GLU A 119 -4.08 -18.96 -7.71
N ALA A 120 -4.90 -20.02 -7.65
CA ALA A 120 -6.25 -20.00 -8.20
C ALA A 120 -7.13 -18.96 -7.50
N SER A 121 -7.03 -18.87 -6.17
CA SER A 121 -7.70 -17.84 -5.38
C SER A 121 -7.23 -16.44 -5.79
N ARG A 122 -5.90 -16.23 -5.87
CA ARG A 122 -5.29 -14.95 -6.23
C ARG A 122 -5.68 -14.45 -7.62
N SER A 123 -5.64 -15.33 -8.62
CA SER A 123 -5.94 -15.01 -10.01
C SER A 123 -7.42 -14.72 -10.27
N SER A 124 -8.32 -15.33 -9.50
CA SER A 124 -9.77 -15.13 -9.62
C SER A 124 -10.31 -13.93 -8.84
N ARG A 125 -9.55 -13.36 -7.89
CA ARG A 125 -10.01 -12.21 -7.11
C ARG A 125 -10.20 -10.99 -8.02
N TRP A 126 -11.40 -10.45 -8.03
CA TRP A 126 -11.82 -9.23 -8.73
C TRP A 126 -11.47 -7.91 -8.03
N TRP A 127 -11.01 -7.94 -6.78
CA TRP A 127 -10.57 -6.75 -6.04
C TRP A 127 -9.38 -7.05 -5.14
N GLY A 128 -8.74 -5.99 -4.66
CA GLY A 128 -7.67 -6.12 -3.69
C GLY A 128 -7.27 -4.80 -3.06
N ARG A 129 -6.07 -4.79 -2.49
CA ARG A 129 -5.48 -3.65 -1.81
C ARG A 129 -4.07 -3.39 -2.32
N LEU A 130 -3.76 -2.13 -2.60
CA LEU A 130 -2.40 -1.66 -2.76
C LEU A 130 -1.79 -1.53 -1.37
N TYR A 131 -0.77 -2.34 -1.11
CA TYR A 131 0.07 -2.22 0.07
C TYR A 131 1.31 -1.42 -0.32
N ILE A 132 1.31 -0.14 0.06
CA ILE A 132 2.36 0.81 -0.29
C ILE A 132 3.29 0.95 0.92
N ASP A 133 4.58 0.70 0.71
CA ASP A 133 5.56 0.71 1.78
C ASP A 133 5.68 2.10 2.44
N GLY A 134 5.44 2.15 3.75
CA GLY A 134 5.43 3.37 4.56
C GLY A 134 4.20 4.27 4.37
N TRP A 135 3.16 3.81 3.67
CA TRP A 135 1.93 4.57 3.48
C TRP A 135 0.96 4.36 4.66
N PRO A 136 0.20 5.39 5.10
CA PRO A 136 -0.65 5.25 6.27
C PRO A 136 -1.73 4.16 6.14
N GLN A 137 -2.21 3.90 4.94
CA GLN A 137 -3.37 3.06 4.71
C GLN A 137 -3.28 2.28 3.41
N THR A 138 -3.86 1.08 3.37
CA THR A 138 -4.02 0.40 2.07
C THR A 138 -5.02 1.14 1.20
N VAL A 139 -4.80 1.14 -0.12
CA VAL A 139 -5.72 1.72 -1.11
C VAL A 139 -6.48 0.58 -1.78
N GLN A 140 -7.81 0.60 -1.75
CA GLN A 140 -8.60 -0.43 -2.41
C GLN A 140 -8.55 -0.23 -3.93
N TYR A 141 -8.33 -1.33 -4.67
CA TYR A 141 -8.49 -1.34 -6.11
C TYR A 141 -9.53 -2.36 -6.54
N MET A 142 -10.23 -2.06 -7.64
CA MET A 142 -11.13 -2.97 -8.35
C MET A 142 -10.48 -3.34 -9.67
N ARG A 143 -10.41 -4.63 -10.00
CA ARG A 143 -9.86 -5.04 -11.30
C ARG A 143 -10.80 -4.65 -12.42
N ALA A 144 -10.26 -4.35 -13.59
CA ALA A 144 -11.06 -4.19 -14.79
C ALA A 144 -11.75 -5.51 -15.19
N HIS A 145 -12.79 -5.44 -16.02
CA HIS A 145 -13.42 -6.62 -16.63
C HIS A 145 -12.51 -7.33 -17.66
N PHE A 146 -11.34 -6.75 -17.94
CA PHE A 146 -10.35 -7.22 -18.91
C PHE A 146 -8.94 -7.18 -18.29
N GLY A 147 -7.96 -7.68 -19.02
CA GLY A 147 -6.58 -7.77 -18.54
C GLY A 147 -6.30 -9.00 -17.69
N GLU A 148 -5.07 -9.06 -17.19
CA GLU A 148 -4.52 -10.19 -16.44
C GLU A 148 -4.61 -9.98 -14.90
N PRO A 149 -4.42 -11.03 -14.09
CA PRO A 149 -4.30 -10.90 -12.64
C PRO A 149 -3.18 -9.93 -12.23
N PRO A 150 -3.30 -9.27 -11.06
CA PRO A 150 -2.27 -8.34 -10.56
C PRO A 150 -0.91 -9.01 -10.45
N PRO A 151 0.20 -8.35 -10.78
CA PRO A 151 1.52 -8.94 -10.63
C PRO A 151 1.86 -9.16 -9.15
N ALA A 152 2.64 -10.20 -8.85
CA ALA A 152 3.11 -10.46 -7.49
C ALA A 152 4.28 -9.56 -7.09
N GLY A 153 4.46 -9.37 -5.78
CA GLY A 153 5.61 -8.70 -5.19
C GLY A 153 5.52 -7.17 -5.14
N LEU A 154 6.50 -6.55 -4.49
CA LEU A 154 6.67 -5.10 -4.40
C LEU A 154 7.32 -4.57 -5.69
N ARG A 155 6.75 -3.51 -6.25
CA ARG A 155 7.20 -2.86 -7.49
C ARG A 155 7.19 -1.34 -7.31
N PRO A 156 8.08 -0.60 -8.00
CA PRO A 156 8.00 0.85 -8.05
C PRO A 156 6.67 1.30 -8.65
N MET A 157 6.08 2.36 -8.09
CA MET A 157 4.95 3.04 -8.70
C MET A 157 5.46 4.24 -9.50
N ILE A 158 5.00 4.37 -10.74
CA ILE A 158 5.39 5.46 -11.63
C ILE A 158 4.13 6.14 -12.17
N LEU A 159 4.06 7.46 -12.05
CA LEU A 159 3.01 8.25 -12.69
C LEU A 159 3.24 8.26 -14.20
N ALA A 160 2.21 7.94 -14.99
CA ALA A 160 2.29 8.03 -16.44
C ALA A 160 2.63 9.46 -16.89
N ASP A 161 3.41 9.59 -17.96
CA ASP A 161 3.68 10.87 -18.61
C ASP A 161 3.34 10.77 -20.11
N PRO A 162 2.25 11.40 -20.60
CA PRO A 162 1.33 12.28 -19.86
C PRO A 162 0.48 11.52 -18.81
N PRO A 163 -0.02 12.20 -17.75
CA PRO A 163 -0.76 11.56 -16.65
C PRO A 163 -2.01 10.79 -17.05
N ASP A 164 -2.61 11.06 -18.21
CA ASP A 164 -3.77 10.33 -18.70
C ASP A 164 -3.40 9.04 -19.46
N ALA A 165 -2.12 8.77 -19.71
CA ALA A 165 -1.64 7.63 -20.50
C ALA A 165 -2.30 7.47 -21.88
N CYS A 166 -2.82 8.54 -22.49
CA CYS A 166 -3.48 8.47 -23.78
C CYS A 166 -2.51 8.51 -24.96
N ALA A 167 -1.28 8.98 -24.74
CA ALA A 167 -0.22 8.94 -25.75
C ALA A 167 0.22 7.50 -26.04
N ALA A 168 0.38 7.16 -27.33
CA ALA A 168 0.82 5.83 -27.77
C ALA A 168 2.19 5.42 -27.20
N VAL A 169 3.06 6.41 -26.95
CA VAL A 169 4.35 6.24 -26.28
C VAL A 169 4.38 7.20 -25.10
N LEU A 170 4.60 6.66 -23.90
CA LEU A 170 4.76 7.47 -22.71
C LEU A 170 6.18 8.05 -22.67
N ASN A 171 6.32 9.31 -22.26
CA ASN A 171 7.59 10.03 -22.18
C ASN A 171 8.60 9.33 -21.24
N ASN A 172 8.08 8.61 -20.24
CA ASN A 172 8.85 7.86 -19.25
C ASN A 172 8.83 6.33 -19.47
N ALA A 173 8.57 5.86 -20.70
CA ALA A 173 8.53 4.44 -21.03
C ALA A 173 9.80 3.66 -20.65
N GLU A 174 10.98 4.26 -20.83
CA GLU A 174 12.25 3.61 -20.45
C GLU A 174 12.35 3.37 -18.93
N GLU A 175 11.84 4.29 -18.12
CA GLU A 175 11.82 4.16 -16.67
C GLU A 175 10.80 3.09 -16.23
N ILE A 176 9.60 3.13 -16.82
CA ILE A 176 8.52 2.16 -16.60
C ILE A 176 9.04 0.73 -16.85
N LYS A 177 9.67 0.52 -18.01
CA LYS A 177 10.23 -0.77 -18.41
C LYS A 177 11.38 -1.22 -17.52
N LYS A 178 12.32 -0.32 -17.21
CA LYS A 178 13.51 -0.62 -16.39
C LYS A 178 13.13 -1.20 -15.03
N TYR A 179 12.06 -0.68 -14.44
CA TYR A 179 11.65 -1.02 -13.09
C TYR A 179 10.49 -2.00 -13.01
N ASP A 180 9.95 -2.44 -14.15
CA ASP A 180 8.81 -3.36 -14.21
C ASP A 180 7.65 -2.83 -13.33
N ALA A 181 7.32 -1.56 -13.57
CA ALA A 181 6.60 -0.69 -12.64
C ALA A 181 5.07 -0.87 -12.66
N ILE A 182 4.43 -0.54 -11.53
CA ILE A 182 2.99 -0.29 -11.47
C ILE A 182 2.75 1.15 -11.95
N VAL A 183 2.15 1.31 -13.12
CA VAL A 183 1.89 2.63 -13.70
C VAL A 183 0.58 3.18 -13.17
N VAL A 184 0.60 4.40 -12.63
CA VAL A 184 -0.58 5.14 -12.20
C VAL A 184 -0.97 6.13 -13.29
N ALA A 185 -2.24 6.14 -13.70
CA ALA A 185 -2.74 7.09 -14.68
C ALA A 185 -4.10 7.66 -14.27
N LYS A 186 -4.39 8.90 -14.65
CA LYS A 186 -5.70 9.54 -14.49
C LYS A 186 -6.69 8.97 -15.50
N ARG A 187 -7.95 8.80 -15.09
CA ARG A 187 -9.07 8.71 -16.03
C ARG A 187 -9.10 9.98 -16.88
N GLY A 188 -9.39 9.83 -18.18
CA GLY A 188 -9.21 10.90 -19.15
C GLY A 188 -10.03 10.65 -20.42
N THR A 189 -9.57 11.22 -21.53
CA THR A 189 -10.33 11.31 -22.79
C THR A 189 -10.31 10.05 -23.65
N CYS A 190 -9.31 9.18 -23.49
CA CYS A 190 -9.22 7.89 -24.19
C CYS A 190 -9.80 6.73 -23.35
N THR A 191 -10.09 5.61 -24.03
CA THR A 191 -10.64 4.39 -23.40
C THR A 191 -9.68 3.78 -22.39
N PHE A 192 -10.21 3.03 -21.41
CA PHE A 192 -9.39 2.27 -20.45
C PHE A 192 -8.51 1.22 -21.14
N GLY A 193 -9.03 0.60 -22.21
CA GLY A 193 -8.26 -0.33 -23.04
C GLY A 193 -7.07 0.32 -23.73
N THR A 194 -7.25 1.52 -24.29
CA THR A 194 -6.16 2.32 -24.89
C THR A 194 -5.06 2.62 -23.88
N LYS A 195 -5.43 3.09 -22.68
CA LYS A 195 -4.46 3.33 -21.59
C LYS A 195 -3.66 2.05 -21.27
N GLY A 196 -4.36 0.92 -21.15
CA GLY A 196 -3.74 -0.38 -20.89
C GLY A 196 -2.75 -0.80 -21.99
N LYS A 197 -3.12 -0.64 -23.26
CA LYS A 197 -2.22 -0.93 -24.41
C LYS A 197 -0.97 -0.06 -24.41
N ASN A 198 -1.12 1.24 -24.12
CA ASN A 198 0.00 2.19 -24.09
C ASN A 198 0.98 1.87 -22.94
N VAL A 199 0.45 1.50 -21.77
CA VAL A 199 1.28 1.07 -20.62
C VAL A 199 1.97 -0.26 -20.91
N LEU A 200 1.28 -1.22 -21.53
CA LEU A 200 1.87 -2.48 -21.94
C LEU A 200 3.01 -2.27 -22.96
N ALA A 201 2.79 -1.40 -23.95
CA ALA A 201 3.83 -1.03 -24.93
C ALA A 201 5.04 -0.34 -24.27
N SER A 202 4.82 0.35 -23.16
CA SER A 202 5.86 0.98 -22.34
C SER A 202 6.56 0.01 -21.37
N GLY A 203 6.18 -1.27 -21.36
CA GLY A 203 6.78 -2.30 -20.50
C GLY A 203 6.36 -2.23 -19.02
N GLY A 204 5.19 -1.64 -18.72
CA GLY A 204 4.66 -1.62 -17.37
C GLY A 204 4.14 -3.00 -16.92
N ALA A 205 4.21 -3.28 -15.62
CA ALA A 205 3.72 -4.52 -15.01
C ALA A 205 2.22 -4.52 -14.75
N ALA A 206 1.68 -3.34 -14.43
CA ALA A 206 0.27 -3.12 -14.18
C ALA A 206 -0.11 -1.65 -14.45
N LEU A 207 -1.39 -1.41 -14.68
CA LEU A 207 -2.00 -0.11 -14.76
C LEU A 207 -3.02 0.05 -13.62
N VAL A 208 -2.82 1.08 -12.80
CA VAL A 208 -3.77 1.58 -11.81
C VAL A 208 -4.36 2.90 -12.30
N ILE A 209 -5.65 2.90 -12.59
CA ILE A 209 -6.40 4.05 -13.07
C ILE A 209 -7.01 4.78 -11.87
N VAL A 210 -6.74 6.07 -11.75
CA VAL A 210 -7.40 6.94 -10.76
C VAL A 210 -8.73 7.41 -11.34
N ASN A 211 -9.82 7.04 -10.68
CA ASN A 211 -11.15 7.50 -11.05
C ASN A 211 -11.27 9.02 -10.89
N ASN A 212 -12.18 9.64 -11.63
CA ASN A 212 -12.51 11.07 -11.54
C ASN A 212 -13.98 11.30 -11.17
N GLU A 213 -14.63 10.25 -10.68
CA GLU A 213 -15.99 10.26 -10.18
C GLU A 213 -16.00 9.66 -8.77
N PRO A 214 -16.97 10.03 -7.91
CA PRO A 214 -17.11 9.45 -6.59
C PRO A 214 -17.28 7.93 -6.63
N GLY A 215 -16.51 7.23 -5.81
CA GLY A 215 -16.54 5.78 -5.71
C GLY A 215 -15.53 5.06 -6.62
N ASN A 216 -15.61 3.73 -6.61
CA ASN A 216 -14.73 2.86 -7.38
C ASN A 216 -15.57 1.85 -8.18
N MET A 217 -15.05 1.38 -9.31
CA MET A 217 -15.77 0.50 -10.23
C MET A 217 -14.84 -0.46 -10.97
N HIS A 218 -15.42 -1.54 -11.49
CA HIS A 218 -14.74 -2.39 -12.47
C HIS A 218 -14.73 -1.66 -13.82
N ALA A 219 -13.55 -1.30 -14.31
CA ALA A 219 -13.42 -0.62 -15.58
C ALA A 219 -13.89 -1.55 -16.74
N PRO A 220 -14.86 -1.14 -17.58
CA PRO A 220 -15.17 -1.85 -18.81
C PRO A 220 -14.05 -1.65 -19.85
N GLY A 221 -13.88 -2.57 -20.78
CA GLY A 221 -12.86 -2.44 -21.83
C GLY A 221 -13.13 -3.35 -23.01
N PRO A 222 -14.19 -3.08 -23.78
CA PRO A 222 -14.55 -3.90 -24.95
C PRO A 222 -13.47 -3.89 -26.04
N ASP A 223 -12.55 -2.94 -25.98
CA ASP A 223 -11.43 -2.77 -26.91
C ASP A 223 -10.13 -3.47 -26.46
N ALA A 224 -10.10 -4.15 -25.30
CA ALA A 224 -8.86 -4.65 -24.68
C ALA A 224 -8.98 -6.05 -24.07
N HIS A 225 -9.76 -6.93 -24.69
CA HIS A 225 -10.00 -8.31 -24.22
C HIS A 225 -8.75 -9.19 -24.12
N ASP A 226 -7.80 -9.02 -25.04
CA ASP A 226 -6.57 -9.79 -25.14
C ASP A 226 -5.38 -9.13 -24.42
N LEU A 227 -5.63 -8.02 -23.73
CA LEU A 227 -4.58 -7.22 -23.08
C LEU A 227 -3.82 -8.05 -22.04
N LYS A 228 -2.51 -8.21 -22.23
CA LYS A 228 -1.60 -8.92 -21.33
C LYS A 228 -1.00 -8.03 -20.24
N LEU A 229 -1.85 -7.24 -19.62
CA LEU A 229 -1.50 -6.32 -18.54
C LEU A 229 -2.56 -6.39 -17.45
N SER A 230 -2.16 -6.31 -16.18
CA SER A 230 -3.14 -6.12 -15.13
C SER A 230 -3.67 -4.69 -15.13
N VAL A 231 -4.99 -4.52 -15.21
CA VAL A 231 -5.65 -3.22 -15.17
C VAL A 231 -6.58 -3.18 -13.97
N SER A 232 -6.47 -2.12 -13.17
CA SER A 232 -7.29 -1.90 -11.99
C SER A 232 -7.62 -0.42 -11.83
N MET A 233 -8.67 -0.11 -11.07
CA MET A 233 -9.09 1.25 -10.76
C MET A 233 -9.09 1.49 -9.25
N VAL A 234 -8.71 2.69 -8.84
CA VAL A 234 -8.81 3.21 -7.46
C VAL A 234 -9.75 4.41 -7.43
N ALA A 235 -10.35 4.68 -6.27
CA ALA A 235 -11.20 5.83 -6.08
C ALA A 235 -10.44 7.16 -6.23
N GLU A 236 -11.18 8.22 -6.54
CA GLU A 236 -10.66 9.56 -6.85
C GLU A 236 -9.78 10.12 -5.72
N ASP A 237 -10.29 10.21 -4.49
CA ASP A 237 -9.59 10.84 -3.38
C ASP A 237 -8.28 10.11 -3.03
N GLU A 238 -8.30 8.77 -2.91
CA GLU A 238 -7.08 8.00 -2.67
C GLU A 238 -6.09 8.12 -3.82
N GLY A 239 -6.55 8.03 -5.05
CA GLY A 239 -5.69 8.11 -6.23
C GLY A 239 -5.06 9.50 -6.40
N ASN A 240 -5.80 10.57 -6.13
CA ASN A 240 -5.28 11.93 -6.19
C ASN A 240 -4.20 12.20 -5.14
N LEU A 241 -4.36 11.65 -3.92
CA LEU A 241 -3.33 11.75 -2.89
C LEU A 241 -2.03 11.01 -3.29
N LEU A 242 -2.15 9.84 -3.94
CA LEU A 242 -1.00 9.13 -4.50
C LEU A 242 -0.31 9.96 -5.60
N ILE A 243 -1.08 10.51 -6.53
CA ILE A 243 -0.57 11.33 -7.62
C ILE A 243 0.17 12.56 -7.08
N SER A 244 -0.46 13.32 -6.17
CA SER A 244 0.17 14.50 -5.54
C SER A 244 1.51 14.14 -4.87
N SER A 245 1.57 12.99 -4.19
CA SER A 245 2.81 12.54 -3.57
C SER A 245 3.90 12.19 -4.59
N MET A 246 3.55 11.51 -5.69
CA MET A 246 4.49 11.19 -6.77
C MET A 246 4.96 12.45 -7.51
N GLU A 247 4.07 13.41 -7.77
CA GLU A 247 4.40 14.72 -8.37
C GLU A 247 5.39 15.52 -7.51
N LYS A 248 5.34 15.35 -6.18
CA LYS A 248 6.34 15.91 -5.23
C LYS A 248 7.65 15.13 -5.19
N GLY A 249 7.85 14.13 -6.05
CA GLY A 249 9.05 13.30 -6.13
C GLY A 249 9.12 12.21 -5.07
N MET A 250 7.99 11.84 -4.44
CA MET A 250 7.97 10.75 -3.45
C MET A 250 8.06 9.40 -4.16
N ALA A 251 9.13 8.66 -3.91
CA ALA A 251 9.29 7.29 -4.39
C ALA A 251 8.37 6.33 -3.62
N LEU A 252 7.44 5.70 -4.33
CA LEU A 252 6.49 4.73 -3.79
C LEU A 252 6.81 3.33 -4.31
N MET A 253 6.82 2.37 -3.39
CA MET A 253 6.90 0.94 -3.67
C MET A 253 5.60 0.32 -3.23
N ALA A 254 4.94 -0.46 -4.09
CA ALA A 254 3.66 -1.05 -3.77
C ALA A 254 3.55 -2.48 -4.27
N ALA A 255 2.74 -3.27 -3.57
CA ALA A 255 2.28 -4.57 -4.01
C ALA A 255 0.77 -4.52 -4.23
N MET A 256 0.32 -5.08 -5.35
CA MET A 256 -1.10 -5.33 -5.60
C MET A 256 -1.45 -6.67 -4.99
N VAL A 257 -2.10 -6.64 -3.83
CA VAL A 257 -2.49 -7.85 -3.09
C VAL A 257 -3.98 -8.11 -3.30
N PRO A 258 -4.35 -9.17 -4.04
CA PRO A 258 -5.73 -9.58 -4.16
C PRO A 258 -6.24 -10.07 -2.80
N ILE A 259 -7.46 -9.66 -2.45
CA ILE A 259 -8.04 -9.94 -1.14
C ILE A 259 -9.14 -10.99 -1.29
N HIS A 260 -9.04 -12.03 -0.47
CA HIS A 260 -10.09 -13.00 -0.25
C HIS A 260 -10.83 -12.64 1.04
N CYS A 261 -12.16 -12.63 0.99
CA CYS A 261 -12.99 -12.53 2.18
C CYS A 261 -14.00 -13.65 2.24
N ALA A 262 -14.14 -14.27 3.41
CA ALA A 262 -15.17 -15.25 3.70
C ALA A 262 -15.78 -14.92 5.07
N ALA A 263 -17.11 -14.96 5.16
CA ALA A 263 -17.82 -14.67 6.41
C ALA A 263 -17.58 -15.74 7.49
N GLN A 264 -17.34 -16.98 7.03
CA GLN A 264 -17.00 -18.15 7.83
C GLN A 264 -16.08 -19.03 6.98
N SER A 265 -15.24 -19.83 7.62
CA SER A 265 -14.33 -20.74 6.93
C SER A 265 -14.26 -22.07 7.67
N GLU A 266 -14.33 -23.17 6.94
CA GLU A 266 -14.03 -24.51 7.44
C GLU A 266 -12.56 -24.85 7.26
N THR A 267 -11.90 -24.22 6.27
CA THR A 267 -10.50 -24.43 5.94
C THR A 267 -9.54 -23.70 6.87
N VAL A 268 -9.90 -22.51 7.35
CA VAL A 268 -9.02 -21.64 8.11
C VAL A 268 -9.67 -21.23 9.43
N GLN A 269 -9.03 -21.55 10.54
CA GLN A 269 -9.43 -21.10 11.87
C GLN A 269 -8.92 -19.69 12.14
N THR A 270 -9.45 -18.69 11.41
CA THR A 270 -9.12 -17.28 11.60
C THR A 270 -10.36 -16.45 11.94
N MET A 271 -10.15 -15.42 12.77
CA MET A 271 -11.14 -14.36 12.98
C MET A 271 -11.08 -13.28 11.89
N ASP A 272 -10.05 -13.31 11.03
CA ASP A 272 -9.88 -12.36 9.95
C ASP A 272 -10.81 -12.69 8.78
N LEU A 273 -11.89 -11.91 8.66
CA LEU A 273 -12.87 -12.05 7.58
C LEU A 273 -12.29 -11.78 6.18
N CYS A 274 -11.12 -11.14 6.09
CA CYS A 274 -10.49 -10.71 4.85
C CYS A 274 -8.95 -10.77 4.95
N ARG A 275 -8.28 -11.44 4.00
CA ARG A 275 -6.81 -11.54 3.96
C ARG A 275 -6.27 -11.69 2.54
N GLY A 276 -4.95 -11.54 2.37
CA GLY A 276 -4.26 -11.80 1.11
C GLY A 276 -4.42 -13.26 0.66
N SER A 277 -4.65 -13.46 -0.64
CA SER A 277 -4.92 -14.79 -1.21
C SER A 277 -3.79 -15.79 -1.02
N THR A 278 -2.54 -15.36 -1.12
CA THR A 278 -1.35 -16.23 -0.96
C THR A 278 -0.59 -15.95 0.34
N GLU A 279 0.24 -16.90 0.77
CA GLU A 279 1.16 -16.68 1.89
C GLU A 279 2.09 -15.49 1.64
N ALA A 280 2.61 -15.35 0.42
CA ALA A 280 3.46 -14.23 0.02
C ALA A 280 2.73 -12.88 0.13
N ASP A 281 1.47 -12.82 -0.29
CA ASP A 281 0.63 -11.63 -0.15
C ASP A 281 0.40 -11.26 1.33
N ARG A 282 0.14 -12.26 2.18
CA ARG A 282 -0.03 -12.07 3.63
C ARG A 282 1.27 -11.59 4.27
N ALA A 283 2.42 -12.13 3.85
CA ALA A 283 3.73 -11.69 4.34
C ALA A 283 3.99 -10.21 4.00
N ILE A 284 3.67 -9.77 2.77
CA ILE A 284 3.78 -8.37 2.36
C ILE A 284 2.85 -7.48 3.18
N ALA A 285 1.60 -7.90 3.35
CA ALA A 285 0.62 -7.16 4.16
C ALA A 285 1.10 -6.95 5.59
N ASN A 286 1.78 -7.97 6.15
CA ASN A 286 2.34 -7.93 7.49
C ASN A 286 3.67 -7.19 7.58
N SER A 287 4.39 -6.96 6.47
CA SER A 287 5.72 -6.33 6.48
C SER A 287 5.71 -4.80 6.32
N ILE A 288 4.54 -4.18 6.11
CA ILE A 288 4.46 -2.72 5.90
C ILE A 288 4.97 -1.97 7.12
N ILE A 289 5.82 -0.99 6.85
CA ILE A 289 6.40 -0.10 7.85
C ILE A 289 5.34 0.88 8.34
N GLU A 290 5.07 0.88 9.65
CA GLU A 290 4.09 1.78 10.29
C GLU A 290 4.74 2.87 11.16
N GLY A 291 6.05 2.79 11.40
CA GLY A 291 6.73 3.61 12.38
C GLY A 291 8.25 3.57 12.29
N GLY A 292 8.88 4.21 13.26
CA GLY A 292 10.31 4.38 13.32
C GLY A 292 10.76 5.08 14.58
N TRP A 293 11.87 5.78 14.51
CA TRP A 293 12.41 6.54 15.63
C TRP A 293 12.94 7.90 15.19
N VAL A 294 13.03 8.83 16.12
CA VAL A 294 13.49 10.19 15.86
C VAL A 294 15.00 10.26 16.05
N LYS A 295 15.72 10.62 15.00
CA LYS A 295 17.18 10.76 15.00
C LYS A 295 17.61 12.21 15.15
N GLY A 296 18.67 12.43 15.93
CA GLY A 296 19.20 13.76 16.24
C GLY A 296 18.68 14.33 17.56
N LEU A 297 17.98 13.52 18.37
CA LEU A 297 17.55 13.91 19.72
C LEU A 297 18.72 13.96 20.71
N PRO A 298 18.59 14.71 21.83
CA PRO A 298 19.64 14.79 22.85
C PRO A 298 20.06 13.40 23.37
N GLY A 299 21.37 13.18 23.46
CA GLY A 299 21.93 11.92 23.95
C GLY A 299 21.71 10.71 23.02
N ASP A 300 21.35 10.95 21.75
CA ASP A 300 21.05 9.90 20.75
C ASP A 300 19.96 8.91 21.19
N ALA A 301 19.03 9.37 22.03
CA ALA A 301 17.92 8.57 22.54
C ALA A 301 16.95 8.18 21.41
N LYS A 302 16.67 6.87 21.27
CA LYS A 302 15.76 6.31 20.27
C LYS A 302 14.29 6.44 20.68
N HIS A 303 13.76 7.66 20.68
CA HIS A 303 12.32 7.88 20.90
C HIS A 303 11.53 7.44 19.67
N GLU A 304 10.49 6.64 19.88
CA GLU A 304 9.73 6.02 18.81
C GLU A 304 8.63 6.94 18.28
N TYR A 305 8.25 6.69 17.03
CA TYR A 305 7.02 7.23 16.47
C TYR A 305 6.20 6.15 15.76
N LEU A 306 4.88 6.36 15.73
CA LEU A 306 3.95 5.64 14.87
C LEU A 306 3.24 6.63 13.96
N GLN A 307 3.09 6.28 12.69
CA GLN A 307 2.34 7.08 11.73
C GLN A 307 0.84 6.95 11.99
N ALA A 308 0.12 8.04 11.77
CA ALA A 308 -1.34 8.05 11.74
C ALA A 308 -1.88 7.08 10.68
N THR A 309 -3.19 6.88 10.69
CA THR A 309 -3.89 6.19 9.59
C THR A 309 -4.35 7.18 8.51
N PHE A 310 -3.79 8.37 8.44
CA PHE A 310 -4.02 9.32 7.34
C PHE A 310 -2.72 10.10 7.09
N GLY A 311 -2.73 11.00 6.10
CA GLY A 311 -1.52 11.70 5.69
C GLY A 311 -0.82 11.00 4.51
N THR A 312 0.48 11.24 4.38
CA THR A 312 1.33 10.61 3.36
C THR A 312 2.52 9.89 3.99
N LYS A 313 3.27 9.13 3.17
CA LYS A 313 4.48 8.42 3.61
C LYS A 313 5.53 9.38 4.15
N ILE A 314 6.20 8.97 5.22
CA ILE A 314 7.31 9.72 5.83
C ILE A 314 8.56 9.58 4.94
N PRO A 315 9.10 10.68 4.37
CA PRO A 315 10.36 10.68 3.64
C PRO A 315 11.54 10.51 4.63
N THR A 316 11.97 9.26 4.85
CA THR A 316 12.96 8.90 5.86
C THR A 316 14.34 9.54 5.66
N ALA A 317 14.68 9.90 4.42
CA ALA A 317 15.92 10.60 4.07
C ALA A 317 15.83 12.13 4.22
N LYS A 318 14.63 12.69 4.41
CA LYS A 318 14.44 14.14 4.54
C LYS A 318 14.77 14.58 5.96
N LYS A 319 15.48 15.71 6.02
CA LYS A 319 15.80 16.43 7.25
C LYS A 319 14.72 17.48 7.51
N TYR A 320 14.29 17.58 8.76
CA TYR A 320 13.22 18.47 9.17
C TYR A 320 13.69 19.42 10.26
N GLU A 321 13.50 20.73 10.05
CA GLU A 321 13.59 21.69 11.13
C GLU A 321 12.35 21.58 12.02
N ILE A 322 12.54 21.51 13.34
CA ILE A 322 11.45 21.40 14.32
C ILE A 322 10.93 22.77 14.73
N VAL A 323 9.61 22.92 14.73
CA VAL A 323 8.89 24.09 15.21
C VAL A 323 7.71 23.64 16.08
N HIS A 324 7.33 24.45 17.07
CA HIS A 324 6.17 24.18 17.92
C HIS A 324 4.97 24.97 17.41
N ALA A 325 3.78 24.36 17.45
CA ALA A 325 2.56 25.07 17.13
C ALA A 325 2.23 26.15 18.18
N SER A 326 1.55 27.20 17.72
CA SER A 326 0.85 28.17 18.56
C SER A 326 -0.63 28.18 18.16
N PRO A 327 -1.56 27.92 19.10
CA PRO A 327 -1.31 27.42 20.46
C PRO A 327 -0.66 26.02 20.44
N PRO A 328 -0.03 25.54 21.54
CA PRO A 328 0.66 24.23 21.57
C PRO A 328 -0.21 23.05 21.16
N ASN A 329 -1.51 23.11 21.45
CA ASN A 329 -2.47 22.09 21.04
C ASN A 329 -3.08 22.33 19.64
N ALA A 330 -2.72 23.40 18.93
CA ALA A 330 -3.30 23.80 17.65
C ALA A 330 -4.83 24.03 17.64
N CYS A 331 -5.45 24.13 18.81
CA CYS A 331 -6.89 24.30 18.94
C CYS A 331 -7.20 25.78 19.20
N ASN A 332 -7.04 26.61 18.16
CA ASN A 332 -7.60 27.95 18.09
C ASN A 332 -9.00 27.89 17.45
N GLU A 333 -10.00 28.45 18.13
CA GLU A 333 -11.37 28.50 17.60
C GLU A 333 -11.46 29.47 16.42
N GLY A 334 -12.20 29.10 15.37
CA GLY A 334 -12.51 29.99 14.25
C GLY A 334 -11.40 30.25 13.24
N SER A 335 -10.22 29.63 13.37
CA SER A 335 -9.12 29.71 12.40
C SER A 335 -8.84 28.36 11.74
N GLU A 336 -8.58 28.37 10.43
CA GLU A 336 -8.11 27.20 9.68
C GLU A 336 -6.58 27.05 9.71
N LEU A 337 -5.88 28.07 10.22
CA LEU A 337 -4.42 28.14 10.28
C LEU A 337 -3.93 28.14 11.73
N LEU A 338 -2.68 27.72 11.93
CA LEU A 338 -1.95 27.93 13.18
C LEU A 338 -1.62 29.42 13.35
N ASP A 339 -1.59 29.91 14.59
CA ASP A 339 -1.32 31.34 14.86
C ASP A 339 0.07 31.75 14.40
N ASN A 340 1.00 30.80 14.32
CA ASN A 340 2.36 30.98 13.84
C ASN A 340 2.59 30.37 12.44
N ALA A 341 1.60 30.44 11.54
CA ALA A 341 1.63 29.89 10.19
C ALA A 341 2.94 30.18 9.41
N GLU A 342 3.44 31.42 9.47
CA GLU A 342 4.69 31.81 8.79
C GLU A 342 5.92 31.06 9.32
N GLN A 343 5.95 30.74 10.61
CA GLN A 343 7.07 30.03 11.25
C GLN A 343 7.04 28.53 10.95
N VAL A 344 5.85 27.97 10.69
CA VAL A 344 5.66 26.53 10.46
C VAL A 344 5.80 26.12 9.01
N ALA A 345 5.68 27.06 8.07
CA ALA A 345 5.79 26.80 6.64
C ALA A 345 7.09 26.05 6.29
N GLY A 346 6.95 24.89 5.63
CA GLY A 346 8.05 24.02 5.19
C GLY A 346 8.73 23.19 6.29
N LYS A 347 8.30 23.29 7.56
CA LYS A 347 8.94 22.66 8.73
C LYS A 347 8.12 21.50 9.31
N ALA A 348 8.68 20.74 10.24
CA ALA A 348 7.91 19.73 10.98
C ALA A 348 7.36 20.34 12.28
N VAL A 349 6.04 20.38 12.39
CA VAL A 349 5.37 21.04 13.52
C VAL A 349 5.02 20.04 14.62
N VAL A 350 5.43 20.37 15.84
CA VAL A 350 5.14 19.63 17.07
C VAL A 350 3.89 20.22 17.71
N ILE A 351 2.89 19.36 17.95
CA ILE A 351 1.57 19.71 18.48
C ILE A 351 1.26 18.80 19.67
N GLU A 352 0.82 19.37 20.79
CA GLU A 352 0.40 18.63 21.97
C GLU A 352 -1.01 18.04 21.80
N ARG A 353 -1.22 16.82 22.31
CA ARG A 353 -2.54 16.18 22.38
C ARG A 353 -3.47 16.95 23.33
N GLY A 354 -4.76 16.99 23.00
CA GLY A 354 -5.81 17.61 23.81
C GLY A 354 -6.55 18.75 23.09
N GLY A 355 -7.66 19.23 23.66
CA GLY A 355 -8.45 20.36 23.13
C GLY A 355 -9.37 20.03 21.94
N CYS A 356 -8.84 19.41 20.88
CA CYS A 356 -9.55 19.15 19.62
C CYS A 356 -9.09 17.84 18.96
N GLN A 357 -9.79 17.44 17.89
CA GLN A 357 -9.57 16.15 17.21
C GLN A 357 -8.23 16.10 16.47
N PHE A 358 -7.65 14.90 16.32
CA PHE A 358 -6.35 14.74 15.64
C PHE A 358 -6.36 15.18 14.18
N LEU A 359 -7.46 14.91 13.46
CA LEU A 359 -7.60 15.34 12.07
C LEU A 359 -7.60 16.87 11.97
N GLU A 360 -8.25 17.57 12.90
CA GLU A 360 -8.27 19.04 12.92
C GLU A 360 -6.86 19.61 13.10
N LYS A 361 -6.08 19.06 14.04
CA LYS A 361 -4.67 19.45 14.25
C LYS A 361 -3.83 19.28 12.98
N ALA A 362 -3.99 18.14 12.30
CA ALA A 362 -3.26 17.84 11.08
C ALA A 362 -3.68 18.73 9.90
N MET A 363 -4.98 19.01 9.77
CA MET A 363 -5.51 19.94 8.76
C MET A 363 -4.96 21.34 8.97
N LYS A 364 -4.96 21.87 10.21
CA LYS A 364 -4.39 23.20 10.50
C LYS A 364 -2.90 23.29 10.20
N ALA A 365 -2.14 22.25 10.56
CA ALA A 365 -0.73 22.16 10.21
C ALA A 365 -0.51 22.17 8.69
N TRP A 366 -1.27 21.35 7.97
CA TRP A 366 -1.22 21.25 6.51
C TRP A 366 -1.62 22.57 5.83
N SER A 367 -2.73 23.18 6.22
CA SER A 367 -3.18 24.48 5.71
C SER A 367 -2.20 25.60 6.02
N SER A 368 -1.41 25.48 7.10
CA SER A 368 -0.31 26.39 7.44
C SER A 368 0.99 26.07 6.69
N ASN A 369 0.92 25.24 5.64
CA ASN A 369 2.04 24.82 4.81
C ASN A 369 3.17 24.10 5.58
N ALA A 370 2.86 23.46 6.72
CA ALA A 370 3.83 22.59 7.38
C ALA A 370 4.20 21.41 6.46
N SER A 371 5.36 20.80 6.66
CA SER A 371 5.84 19.67 5.85
C SER A 371 5.64 18.31 6.54
N MET A 372 5.28 18.31 7.82
CA MET A 372 4.98 17.14 8.65
C MET A 372 4.30 17.62 9.94
N VAL A 373 3.37 16.83 10.46
CA VAL A 373 2.78 17.03 11.79
C VAL A 373 3.19 15.92 12.76
N ILE A 374 3.65 16.33 13.94
CA ILE A 374 4.11 15.47 15.03
C ILE A 374 3.20 15.71 16.23
N ILE A 375 2.38 14.72 16.55
CA ILE A 375 1.51 14.77 17.72
C ILE A 375 2.26 14.21 18.93
N VAL A 376 2.40 15.00 19.98
CA VAL A 376 2.93 14.55 21.27
C VAL A 376 1.79 13.97 22.08
N ASN A 377 1.87 12.68 22.41
CA ASN A 377 0.90 12.05 23.29
C ASN A 377 1.05 12.56 24.73
N SER A 378 -0.04 12.53 25.49
CA SER A 378 -0.06 12.90 26.92
C SER A 378 0.39 11.77 27.85
N GLU A 379 0.76 10.62 27.30
CA GLU A 379 1.10 9.39 28.01
C GLU A 379 2.37 8.77 27.40
N THR A 380 3.06 7.92 28.17
CA THR A 380 4.17 7.09 27.67
C THR A 380 3.63 5.89 26.90
N SER A 381 2.92 6.18 25.81
CA SER A 381 2.38 5.22 24.85
C SER A 381 2.22 5.91 23.50
N ILE A 382 2.20 5.13 22.43
CA ILE A 382 1.84 5.60 21.09
C ILE A 382 0.92 4.59 20.42
N ASN A 383 -0.04 5.11 19.66
CA ASN A 383 -0.93 4.32 18.84
C ASN A 383 -1.11 4.97 17.47
N ARG A 384 -1.64 4.20 16.53
CA ARG A 384 -2.00 4.72 15.20
C ARG A 384 -3.37 5.37 15.28
N TYR A 385 -3.39 6.66 15.57
CA TYR A 385 -4.62 7.45 15.57
C TYR A 385 -5.15 7.63 14.14
N GLY A 386 -6.46 7.84 14.04
CA GLY A 386 -7.15 7.99 12.75
C GLY A 386 -8.26 9.02 12.81
N CYS A 387 -9.13 8.98 11.80
CA CYS A 387 -10.34 9.77 11.76
C CYS A 387 -11.50 8.94 11.22
N GLU A 388 -12.71 9.25 11.67
CA GLU A 388 -13.94 8.64 11.19
C GLU A 388 -14.88 9.71 10.62
N PRO A 389 -15.45 9.52 9.43
CA PRO A 389 -15.11 8.49 8.46
C PRO A 389 -13.70 8.65 7.88
N ARG A 390 -13.09 7.50 7.55
CA ARG A 390 -11.71 7.39 7.05
C ARG A 390 -11.36 8.37 5.93
N TRP A 391 -12.26 8.52 4.95
CA TRP A 391 -12.00 9.34 3.75
C TRP A 391 -11.74 10.82 4.06
N LYS A 392 -12.18 11.33 5.23
CA LYS A 392 -11.87 12.71 5.66
C LYS A 392 -10.35 12.96 5.80
N GLY A 393 -9.58 11.92 6.10
CA GLY A 393 -8.13 11.99 6.25
C GLY A 393 -7.37 12.12 4.92
N LEU A 394 -8.02 11.85 3.78
CA LEU A 394 -7.38 11.88 2.45
C LEU A 394 -7.01 13.29 1.99
N LYS A 395 -7.57 14.32 2.64
CA LYS A 395 -7.22 15.72 2.40
C LYS A 395 -5.88 16.14 3.00
N VAL A 396 -5.36 15.38 3.97
CA VAL A 396 -4.10 15.71 4.64
C VAL A 396 -2.95 15.21 3.76
N ASP A 397 -2.28 16.12 3.06
CA ASP A 397 -1.21 15.80 2.11
C ASP A 397 0.19 16.06 2.70
N ILE A 398 0.36 15.67 3.96
CA ILE A 398 1.63 15.67 4.69
C ILE A 398 1.72 14.43 5.59
N PRO A 399 2.92 13.99 5.96
CA PRO A 399 3.07 12.93 6.94
C PRO A 399 2.54 13.37 8.32
N ALA A 400 1.78 12.48 8.96
CA ALA A 400 1.24 12.66 10.30
C ALA A 400 1.70 11.51 11.19
N LEU A 401 2.31 11.82 12.34
CA LEU A 401 2.84 10.82 13.26
C LEU A 401 2.62 11.22 14.72
N MET A 402 2.72 10.24 15.62
CA MET A 402 2.67 10.43 17.07
C MET A 402 3.94 9.93 17.73
N VAL A 403 4.38 10.67 18.75
CA VAL A 403 5.44 10.27 19.71
C VAL A 403 4.85 10.20 21.13
N THR A 404 5.56 9.55 22.05
CA THR A 404 5.19 9.54 23.47
C THR A 404 5.34 10.92 24.11
N ASP A 405 4.86 11.07 25.34
CA ASP A 405 5.19 12.21 26.21
C ASP A 405 6.71 12.44 26.32
N LYS A 406 7.50 11.37 26.51
CA LYS A 406 8.97 11.44 26.63
C LYS A 406 9.64 11.86 25.34
N GLY A 407 9.20 11.32 24.21
CA GLY A 407 9.65 11.75 22.89
C GLY A 407 9.29 13.21 22.62
N GLY A 408 8.13 13.66 23.10
CA GLY A 408 7.71 15.05 23.06
C GLY A 408 8.60 15.99 23.86
N GLU A 409 8.95 15.62 25.10
CA GLU A 409 9.89 16.39 25.92
C GLU A 409 11.28 16.48 25.27
N ALA A 410 11.76 15.40 24.65
CA ALA A 410 12.99 15.42 23.88
C ALA A 410 12.89 16.35 22.65
N LEU A 411 11.76 16.35 21.94
CA LEU A 411 11.51 17.23 20.79
C LEU A 411 11.36 18.71 21.17
N LYS A 412 10.87 19.03 22.37
CA LYS A 412 10.80 20.41 22.88
C LYS A 412 12.17 21.08 22.92
N LEU A 413 13.22 20.30 23.19
CA LEU A 413 14.60 20.77 23.20
C LEU A 413 15.17 20.99 21.78
N MET A 414 14.45 20.59 20.74
CA MET A 414 14.88 20.63 19.34
C MET A 414 14.32 21.80 18.54
N LYS A 415 13.64 22.77 19.16
CA LYS A 415 13.12 23.95 18.44
C LYS A 415 14.21 24.65 17.63
N GLY A 416 13.97 24.82 16.32
CA GLY A 416 14.92 25.42 15.36
C GLY A 416 16.11 24.52 15.01
N LYS A 417 16.10 23.25 15.41
CA LYS A 417 17.11 22.24 15.10
C LYS A 417 16.57 21.24 14.09
N ILE A 418 17.50 20.53 13.46
CA ILE A 418 17.21 19.56 12.42
C ILE A 418 17.16 18.15 13.01
N VAL A 419 16.13 17.39 12.67
CA VAL A 419 15.98 15.96 13.00
C VAL A 419 15.65 15.15 11.75
N GLU A 420 15.80 13.83 11.86
CA GLU A 420 15.44 12.85 10.83
C GLU A 420 14.46 11.82 11.41
N PHE A 421 13.64 11.20 10.56
CA PHE A 421 12.66 10.18 10.94
C PHE A 421 12.94 8.86 10.21
N PRO A 422 14.01 8.13 10.56
CA PRO A 422 14.27 6.81 10.02
C PRO A 422 13.16 5.81 10.40
N ALA A 423 12.70 5.08 9.40
CA ALA A 423 11.78 3.96 9.57
C ALA A 423 12.44 2.77 10.30
N SER A 424 11.63 1.97 10.99
CA SER A 424 12.10 0.73 11.62
C SER A 424 11.01 -0.35 11.59
N PRO A 425 11.27 -1.55 11.05
CA PRO A 425 10.32 -2.66 11.09
C PRO A 425 10.08 -3.19 12.51
N LYS A 426 10.93 -2.81 13.48
CA LYS A 426 10.77 -3.15 14.90
C LYS A 426 9.77 -2.25 15.65
N VAL A 427 9.32 -1.16 15.02
CA VAL A 427 8.37 -0.20 15.61
C VAL A 427 7.02 -0.39 14.93
N ARG A 428 6.10 -1.06 15.62
CA ARG A 428 4.80 -1.51 15.07
C ARG A 428 3.68 -1.26 16.07
N LYS A 429 2.45 -1.12 15.57
CA LYS A 429 1.27 -0.97 16.44
C LYS A 429 1.12 -2.15 17.41
N ASP A 430 1.35 -3.39 16.96
CA ASP A 430 1.14 -4.60 17.77
C ASP A 430 2.14 -4.70 18.92
N THR A 431 3.36 -4.20 18.71
CA THR A 431 4.36 -4.09 19.77
C THR A 431 3.89 -3.13 20.85
N TRP A 432 3.39 -1.96 20.47
CA TRP A 432 2.88 -0.98 21.44
C TRP A 432 1.60 -1.44 22.13
N LEU A 433 0.70 -2.16 21.45
CA LEU A 433 -0.46 -2.82 22.10
C LEU A 433 -0.01 -3.79 23.22
N LYS A 434 1.06 -4.56 22.99
CA LYS A 434 1.63 -5.44 24.02
C LYS A 434 2.28 -4.64 25.15
N ILE A 435 3.03 -3.58 24.84
CA ILE A 435 3.62 -2.67 25.86
C ILE A 435 2.52 -2.02 26.72
N ASP A 436 1.44 -1.55 26.11
CA ASP A 436 0.30 -0.94 26.80
C ASP A 436 -0.37 -1.92 27.75
N SER A 437 -0.46 -3.22 27.39
CA SER A 437 -0.96 -4.23 28.32
C SER A 437 -0.11 -4.30 29.61
N TYR A 438 1.20 -4.09 29.53
CA TYR A 438 2.06 -4.02 30.71
C TYR A 438 1.91 -2.69 31.43
N ARG A 439 1.83 -1.57 30.70
CA ARG A 439 1.59 -0.24 31.27
C ARG A 439 0.28 -0.21 32.09
N ASP A 440 -0.79 -0.79 31.56
CA ASP A 440 -2.15 -0.79 32.14
C ASP A 440 -2.39 -1.98 33.08
N THR A 441 -1.32 -2.68 33.45
CA THR A 441 -1.28 -3.74 34.45
C THR A 441 -1.92 -5.10 34.08
N THR A 442 -2.54 -5.21 32.90
CA THR A 442 -3.31 -6.39 32.44
C THR A 442 -2.43 -7.51 31.90
N GLY A 443 -1.28 -7.19 31.31
CA GLY A 443 -0.32 -8.15 30.76
C GLY A 443 0.59 -8.82 31.80
N TRP A 444 0.59 -8.34 33.04
CA TRP A 444 1.46 -8.89 34.10
C TRP A 444 0.95 -10.21 34.64
N ALA A 445 1.89 -11.11 34.96
CA ALA A 445 1.60 -12.33 35.69
C ALA A 445 0.88 -12.07 37.02
N LYS A 446 0.05 -13.03 37.46
CA LYS A 446 -0.69 -12.91 38.72
C LYS A 446 0.24 -12.98 39.95
N LYS A 447 1.30 -13.80 39.90
CA LYS A 447 2.21 -13.99 41.03
C LYS A 447 3.36 -12.97 41.02
N LYS A 448 3.68 -12.40 42.18
CA LYS A 448 4.77 -11.41 42.33
C LYS A 448 6.15 -11.93 41.91
N SER A 449 6.45 -13.22 42.13
CA SER A 449 7.71 -13.84 41.70
C SER A 449 7.83 -13.88 40.18
N GLU A 450 6.75 -14.23 39.49
CA GLU A 450 6.66 -14.25 38.03
C GLU A 450 6.74 -12.83 37.45
N GLN A 451 6.10 -11.84 38.09
CA GLN A 451 6.19 -10.43 37.69
C GLN A 451 7.62 -9.91 37.68
N LYS A 452 8.43 -10.23 38.70
CA LYS A 452 9.85 -9.83 38.76
C LYS A 452 10.67 -10.43 37.61
N MET A 453 10.43 -11.71 37.32
CA MET A 453 11.10 -12.40 36.22
C MET A 453 10.68 -11.82 34.86
N GLN A 454 9.39 -11.58 34.67
CA GLN A 454 8.81 -10.95 33.48
C GLN A 454 9.39 -9.55 33.26
N LEU A 455 9.51 -8.73 34.31
CA LEU A 455 10.11 -7.40 34.23
C LEU A 455 11.57 -7.47 33.75
N LYS A 456 12.36 -8.39 34.28
CA LYS A 456 13.76 -8.58 33.87
C LYS A 456 13.86 -8.97 32.40
N GLN A 457 12.98 -9.86 31.94
CA GLN A 457 12.91 -10.26 30.53
C GLN A 457 12.53 -9.08 29.63
N LEU A 458 11.45 -8.36 29.95
CA LEU A 458 10.96 -7.22 29.17
C LEU A 458 12.00 -6.09 29.11
N ARG A 459 12.72 -5.82 30.21
CA ARG A 459 13.82 -4.84 30.21
C ARG A 459 14.97 -5.22 29.29
N THR A 460 15.24 -6.52 29.17
CA THR A 460 16.27 -7.03 28.25
C THR A 460 15.80 -6.96 26.81
N GLU A 461 14.55 -7.38 26.55
CA GLU A 461 13.93 -7.38 25.22
C GLU A 461 13.79 -5.96 24.63
N HIS A 462 13.53 -4.98 25.47
CA HIS A 462 13.27 -3.60 25.04
C HIS A 462 14.36 -2.60 25.42
N ALA A 463 15.56 -3.07 25.79
CA ALA A 463 16.65 -2.24 26.28
C ALA A 463 17.04 -1.08 25.34
N GLU A 464 16.87 -1.25 24.03
CA GLU A 464 17.16 -0.22 23.02
C GLU A 464 16.13 0.93 23.01
N TRP A 465 14.97 0.77 23.64
CA TRP A 465 13.80 1.64 23.48
C TRP A 465 13.41 2.29 24.82
N PRO A 466 13.90 3.52 25.10
CA PRO A 466 13.70 4.17 26.40
C PRO A 466 12.22 4.32 26.76
N ASP A 467 11.37 4.62 25.77
CA ASP A 467 9.95 4.84 25.98
C ASP A 467 9.22 3.55 26.40
N ARG A 468 9.54 2.41 25.77
CA ARG A 468 8.99 1.10 26.15
C ARG A 468 9.41 0.74 27.56
N ILE A 469 10.69 0.91 27.89
CA ILE A 469 11.22 0.64 29.22
C ILE A 469 10.52 1.49 30.28
N ALA A 470 10.30 2.77 29.99
CA ALA A 470 9.58 3.66 30.88
C ALA A 470 8.13 3.21 31.08
N ALA A 471 7.39 2.88 30.02
CA ALA A 471 6.01 2.39 30.11
C ALA A 471 5.91 1.09 30.92
N ILE A 472 6.81 0.14 30.67
CA ILE A 472 6.89 -1.13 31.42
C ILE A 472 7.18 -0.88 32.90
N ASN A 473 8.16 -0.01 33.21
CA ASN A 473 8.53 0.29 34.59
C ASN A 473 7.39 0.99 35.35
N MET A 474 6.68 1.91 34.69
CA MET A 474 5.51 2.59 35.24
C MET A 474 4.42 1.58 35.59
N GLY A 475 4.05 0.70 34.64
CA GLY A 475 3.03 -0.32 34.85
C GLY A 475 3.40 -1.35 35.93
N TYR A 476 4.68 -1.74 36.01
CA TYR A 476 5.17 -2.59 37.09
C TYR A 476 5.02 -1.91 38.46
N GLY A 477 5.39 -0.62 38.56
CA GLY A 477 5.23 0.17 39.78
C GLY A 477 3.78 0.22 40.26
N PHE A 478 2.84 0.50 39.35
CA PHE A 478 1.40 0.46 39.66
C PHE A 478 0.93 -0.93 40.08
N LYS A 479 1.42 -1.99 39.42
CA LYS A 479 1.05 -3.37 39.75
C LYS A 479 1.53 -3.78 41.15
N THR A 480 2.72 -3.36 41.57
CA THR A 480 3.29 -3.78 42.85
C THR A 480 2.87 -2.92 44.02
N ASN A 481 2.69 -1.62 43.81
CA ASN A 481 2.49 -0.63 44.87
C ASN A 481 1.08 -0.03 44.88
N GLY A 482 0.23 -0.37 43.90
CA GLY A 482 -1.03 0.33 43.64
C GLY A 482 -0.79 1.62 42.84
N PRO A 483 -1.86 2.26 42.32
CA PRO A 483 -1.73 3.56 41.68
C PRO A 483 -1.16 4.55 42.70
N VAL A 484 -0.06 5.21 42.35
CA VAL A 484 0.43 6.36 43.12
C VAL A 484 -0.61 7.45 42.94
N PRO A 485 -1.24 7.98 44.01
CA PRO A 485 -2.16 9.09 43.87
C PRO A 485 -1.43 10.23 43.15
N PRO A 486 -2.09 10.95 42.22
CA PRO A 486 -1.47 12.08 41.57
C PRO A 486 -1.00 13.05 42.65
N HIS A 487 0.29 13.39 42.64
CA HIS A 487 0.86 14.37 43.57
C HIS A 487 0.04 15.67 43.48
N GLY A 488 -0.75 15.95 44.51
CA GLY A 488 -1.65 17.11 44.51
C GLY A 488 -2.72 17.20 45.60
N GLU A 489 -2.84 16.26 46.54
CA GLU A 489 -3.69 16.44 47.73
C GLU A 489 -2.92 16.03 48.99
N GLU A 490 -2.19 16.99 49.57
CA GLU A 490 -1.94 16.99 51.01
C GLU A 490 -3.15 17.66 51.69
N LEU A 491 -3.77 16.90 52.60
CA LEU A 491 -4.66 17.24 53.72
C LEU A 491 -5.47 18.56 53.70
#